data_AF-X0VPC4-F1
#
_entry.id   AF-X0VPC4-F1
#
_cell.length_a   1.000
_cell.length_b   1.000
_cell.length_c   1.000
_cell.angle_alpha   90.00
_cell.angle_beta   90.00
_cell.angle_gamma   90.00
#
_symmetry.space_group_name_H-M   'P 1'
#
loop_
_entity.id
_entity.type
_entity.pdbx_description
1 polymer ?
#
loop_
_entity_poly.entity_id
_entity_poly.type
_entity_poly.pdbx_seq_one_letter_code
_entity_poly.pdbx_strand_id
1 'polypeptide(L)'
;MFKKFVLFLLIALTVCHAAKAAEYIWQKSVEKGINYTHIKRKTAKGTLHIHLLMIDLKNEKINIMPALANGKLCQLEKTSNIALDSEAIAAINGSFFATKDNLNLPIGNLIINKKLLSKSMLNRTAVGFTDDKKIMFGIPKVKGYVINKRNRKSIVIWGINSPRRQDETIIYTEEFGDNTKTNKWGKEIVVDKNDKVIKKGIGNSKIPKNGFVISLHGW
;
A
#
# COMPACT_ATOMS: atom_id res chain seq x y z
N MET A 1 3.61 -87.47 -17.87
CA MET A 1 2.25 -87.03 -18.27
C MET A 1 1.71 -86.08 -17.21
N PHE A 2 0.97 -85.05 -17.62
CA PHE A 2 0.41 -83.89 -16.88
C PHE A 2 1.32 -82.70 -16.58
N LYS A 3 1.15 -81.68 -17.43
CA LYS A 3 1.41 -80.26 -17.16
C LYS A 3 0.52 -79.78 -15.99
N LYS A 4 1.06 -78.93 -15.12
CA LYS A 4 0.27 -77.94 -14.37
C LYS A 4 0.95 -76.59 -14.46
N PHE A 5 0.23 -75.65 -15.09
CA PHE A 5 0.47 -74.22 -14.99
C PHE A 5 -0.13 -73.72 -13.67
N VAL A 6 0.60 -72.85 -12.97
CA VAL A 6 0.01 -71.87 -12.05
C VAL A 6 0.63 -70.52 -12.36
N LEU A 7 -0.23 -69.52 -12.29
CA LEU A 7 -0.19 -68.23 -12.95
C LEU A 7 -0.20 -67.12 -11.87
N PHE A 8 0.50 -66.01 -12.14
CA PHE A 8 0.48 -64.68 -11.49
C PHE A 8 0.93 -64.61 -10.01
N LEU A 9 1.61 -63.55 -9.54
CA LEU A 9 1.40 -62.14 -9.81
C LEU A 9 2.71 -61.34 -9.68
N LEU A 10 3.01 -60.53 -10.70
CA LEU A 10 4.05 -59.51 -10.66
C LEU A 10 3.54 -58.34 -9.81
N ILE A 11 3.99 -58.20 -8.57
CA ILE A 11 3.87 -56.91 -7.87
C ILE A 11 5.16 -56.17 -8.17
N ALA A 12 5.17 -55.45 -9.29
CA ALA A 12 6.00 -54.27 -9.39
C ALA A 12 5.51 -53.34 -8.27
N LEU A 13 6.25 -53.29 -7.16
CA LEU A 13 6.16 -52.15 -6.25
C LEU A 13 6.64 -50.95 -7.07
N THR A 14 5.69 -50.31 -7.76
CA THR A 14 5.79 -48.89 -8.03
C THR A 14 5.84 -48.25 -6.66
N VAL A 15 7.06 -48.05 -6.15
CA VAL A 15 7.29 -47.01 -5.18
C VAL A 15 6.93 -45.73 -5.91
N CYS A 16 5.65 -45.36 -5.81
CA CYS A 16 5.22 -44.01 -6.05
C CYS A 16 5.84 -43.20 -4.91
N HIS A 17 7.14 -42.91 -5.05
CA HIS A 17 7.66 -41.66 -4.56
C HIS A 17 6.77 -40.64 -5.24
N ALA A 18 5.76 -40.14 -4.53
CA ALA A 18 5.29 -38.80 -4.77
C ALA A 18 6.57 -37.98 -4.69
N ALA A 19 7.14 -37.66 -5.86
CA ALA A 19 8.34 -36.87 -5.93
C ALA A 19 8.00 -35.62 -5.15
N LYS A 20 8.56 -35.48 -3.94
CA LYS A 20 8.59 -34.19 -3.25
C LYS A 20 9.07 -33.24 -4.34
N ALA A 21 8.19 -32.33 -4.75
CA ALA A 21 8.50 -31.41 -5.84
C ALA A 21 9.91 -30.88 -5.56
N ALA A 22 10.86 -31.12 -6.46
CA ALA A 22 12.25 -30.77 -6.19
C ALA A 22 12.30 -29.26 -5.89
N GLU A 23 12.53 -28.92 -4.63
CA GLU A 23 12.67 -27.55 -4.17
C GLU A 23 14.16 -27.22 -4.18
N TYR A 24 14.54 -26.29 -5.03
CA TYR A 24 15.86 -25.69 -4.95
C TYR A 24 15.76 -24.44 -4.09
N ILE A 25 16.48 -24.43 -2.97
CA ILE A 25 16.49 -23.33 -2.01
C ILE A 25 17.93 -22.88 -1.89
N TRP A 26 18.16 -21.57 -2.05
CA TRP A 26 19.41 -20.96 -1.64
C TRP A 26 19.13 -19.67 -0.88
N GLN A 27 20.05 -19.33 0.01
CA GLN A 27 19.94 -18.20 0.91
C GLN A 27 21.24 -17.41 0.91
N LYS A 28 21.14 -16.09 1.11
CA LYS A 28 22.27 -15.19 1.30
C LYS A 28 21.94 -14.18 2.41
N SER A 29 22.88 -13.95 3.31
CA SER A 29 22.82 -12.81 4.23
C SER A 29 23.00 -11.52 3.44
N VAL A 30 22.01 -10.62 3.52
CA VAL A 30 22.05 -9.31 2.86
C VAL A 30 22.72 -8.29 3.78
N GLU A 31 22.33 -8.31 5.05
CA GLU A 31 22.85 -7.48 6.13
C GLU A 31 22.60 -8.22 7.47
N LYS A 32 23.22 -7.81 8.56
CA LYS A 32 22.96 -8.37 9.89
C LYS A 32 21.46 -8.29 10.23
N GLY A 33 20.82 -9.45 10.37
CA GLY A 33 19.38 -9.55 10.64
C GLY A 33 18.49 -9.51 9.39
N ILE A 34 19.06 -9.53 8.18
CA ILE A 34 18.32 -9.60 6.92
C ILE A 34 18.87 -10.73 6.05
N ASN A 35 18.02 -11.70 5.78
CA ASN A 35 18.35 -12.84 4.93
C ASN A 35 17.43 -12.89 3.71
N TYR A 36 18.02 -13.05 2.55
CA TYR A 36 17.29 -13.29 1.31
C TYR A 36 17.31 -14.78 0.96
N THR A 37 16.15 -15.34 0.63
CA THR A 37 15.98 -16.74 0.22
C THR A 37 15.24 -16.79 -1.11
N HIS A 38 15.76 -17.55 -2.07
CA HIS A 38 15.10 -17.85 -3.33
C HIS A 38 14.76 -19.32 -3.39
N ILE A 39 13.47 -19.60 -3.54
CA ILE A 39 12.91 -20.94 -3.69
C ILE A 39 12.45 -21.12 -5.12
N LYS A 40 13.01 -22.11 -5.82
CA LYS A 40 12.46 -22.61 -7.08
C LYS A 40 11.67 -23.88 -6.79
N ARG A 41 10.36 -23.83 -7.00
CA ARG A 41 9.43 -24.94 -6.76
C ARG A 41 8.80 -25.39 -8.07
N LYS A 42 9.05 -26.64 -8.47
CA LYS A 42 8.33 -27.23 -9.61
C LYS A 42 6.87 -27.49 -9.24
N THR A 43 5.95 -27.09 -10.09
CA THR A 43 4.51 -27.38 -9.96
C THR A 43 3.99 -27.98 -11.26
N ALA A 44 2.78 -28.56 -11.24
CA ALA A 44 2.14 -29.07 -12.44
C ALA A 44 1.94 -28.01 -13.54
N LYS A 45 1.92 -26.71 -13.19
CA LYS A 45 1.71 -25.58 -14.12
C LYS A 45 3.01 -24.87 -14.52
N GLY A 46 4.17 -25.37 -14.09
CA GLY A 46 5.47 -24.74 -14.33
C GLY A 46 6.26 -24.49 -13.04
N THR A 47 7.39 -23.81 -13.16
CA THR A 47 8.28 -23.53 -12.03
C THR A 47 7.92 -22.19 -11.38
N LEU A 48 7.64 -22.21 -10.09
CA LEU A 48 7.48 -21.00 -9.29
C LEU A 48 8.85 -20.52 -8.80
N HIS A 49 9.09 -19.22 -8.94
CA HIS A 49 10.21 -18.51 -8.34
C HIS A 49 9.67 -17.67 -7.19
N ILE A 50 10.05 -18.01 -5.96
CA ILE A 50 9.60 -17.34 -4.74
C ILE A 50 10.81 -16.62 -4.15
N HIS A 51 10.66 -15.30 -3.97
CA HIS A 51 11.67 -14.43 -3.39
C HIS A 51 11.22 -14.03 -1.99
N LEU A 52 11.98 -14.42 -0.97
CA LEU A 52 11.67 -14.15 0.43
C LEU A 52 12.76 -13.29 1.05
N LEU A 53 12.35 -12.28 1.80
CA LEU A 53 13.23 -11.50 2.66
C LEU A 53 12.79 -11.72 4.10
N MET A 54 13.65 -12.34 4.89
CA MET A 54 13.44 -12.55 6.32
C MET A 54 14.17 -11.46 7.08
N ILE A 55 13.42 -10.71 7.89
CA ILE A 55 13.90 -9.53 8.61
C ILE A 55 13.72 -9.76 10.11
N ASP A 56 14.80 -9.65 10.87
CA ASP A 56 14.78 -9.66 12.33
C ASP A 56 14.49 -8.24 12.86
N LEU A 57 13.23 -8.01 13.23
CA LEU A 57 12.79 -6.73 13.80
C LEU A 57 13.35 -6.44 15.20
N LYS A 58 14.00 -7.40 15.87
CA LYS A 58 14.74 -7.13 17.12
C LYS A 58 16.01 -6.30 16.86
N ASN A 59 16.54 -6.30 15.63
CA ASN A 59 17.64 -5.43 15.28
C ASN A 59 17.17 -3.97 15.25
N GLU A 60 17.60 -3.17 16.23
CA GLU A 60 17.21 -1.77 16.38
C GLU A 60 17.55 -0.91 15.15
N LYS A 61 18.56 -1.30 14.36
CA LYS A 61 18.99 -0.58 13.17
C LYS A 61 18.09 -0.78 11.94
N ILE A 62 17.15 -1.72 11.99
CA ILE A 62 16.27 -2.03 10.85
C ILE A 62 14.90 -1.39 11.06
N ASN A 63 14.41 -0.64 10.08
CA ASN A 63 13.05 -0.13 10.05
C ASN A 63 12.32 -0.56 8.78
N ILE A 64 11.00 -0.72 8.85
CA ILE A 64 10.14 -0.99 7.71
C ILE A 64 9.19 0.19 7.57
N MET A 65 9.21 0.84 6.40
CA MET A 65 8.32 1.97 6.11
C MET A 65 7.75 1.86 4.69
N PRO A 66 6.49 2.30 4.47
CA PRO A 66 6.01 2.58 3.13
C PRO A 66 6.77 3.77 2.52
N ALA A 67 6.99 3.73 1.21
CA ALA A 67 7.61 4.81 0.46
C ALA A 67 6.73 5.20 -0.74
N LEU A 68 6.85 6.46 -1.18
CA LEU A 68 6.13 7.00 -2.33
C LEU A 68 7.08 7.14 -3.53
N ALA A 69 6.55 6.91 -4.74
CA ALA A 69 7.22 7.27 -5.98
C ALA A 69 7.51 8.78 -6.01
N ASN A 70 8.76 9.18 -6.28
CA ASN A 70 9.19 10.58 -6.29
C ASN A 70 8.76 11.40 -5.04
N GLY A 71 8.57 10.76 -3.89
CA GLY A 71 8.14 11.40 -2.64
C GLY A 71 6.75 12.05 -2.66
N LYS A 72 5.91 11.80 -3.67
CA LYS A 72 4.58 12.43 -3.82
C LYS A 72 3.49 11.43 -4.17
N LEU A 73 2.24 11.80 -3.90
CA LEU A 73 1.10 11.08 -4.46
C LEU A 73 0.99 11.40 -5.95
N CYS A 74 0.19 10.59 -6.64
CA CYS A 74 -0.05 10.70 -8.07
C CYS A 74 1.16 10.48 -8.98
N GLN A 75 2.22 9.83 -8.48
CA GLN A 75 3.41 9.48 -9.24
C GLN A 75 3.57 7.96 -9.33
N LEU A 76 4.25 7.51 -10.38
CA LEU A 76 4.61 6.11 -10.57
C LEU A 76 6.12 5.99 -10.75
N GLU A 77 6.65 4.92 -10.21
CA GLU A 77 8.07 4.62 -10.29
C GLU A 77 8.32 3.13 -10.09
N LYS A 78 9.42 2.63 -10.66
CA LYS A 78 9.85 1.25 -10.42
C LYS A 78 10.26 1.10 -8.96
N THR A 79 9.87 -0.01 -8.32
CA THR A 79 10.30 -0.33 -6.94
C THR A 79 11.82 -0.23 -6.75
N SER A 80 12.60 -0.57 -7.78
CA SER A 80 14.07 -0.44 -7.75
C SER A 80 14.54 0.99 -7.56
N ASN A 81 13.89 1.96 -8.20
CA ASN A 81 14.29 3.36 -8.09
C ASN A 81 13.82 3.93 -6.75
N ILE A 82 12.60 3.61 -6.31
CA ILE A 82 12.11 4.00 -4.98
C ILE A 82 13.07 3.48 -3.89
N ALA A 83 13.57 2.25 -4.04
CA ALA A 83 14.55 1.68 -3.12
C ALA A 83 15.87 2.46 -3.11
N LEU A 84 16.38 2.85 -4.30
CA LEU A 84 17.60 3.65 -4.42
C LEU A 84 17.41 5.05 -3.80
N ASP A 85 16.33 5.74 -4.16
CA ASP A 85 16.03 7.10 -3.68
C ASP A 85 15.78 7.15 -2.17
N SER A 86 15.27 6.05 -1.60
CA SER A 86 15.05 5.90 -0.16
C SER A 86 16.25 5.32 0.58
N GLU A 87 17.37 5.06 -0.10
CA GLU A 87 18.56 4.39 0.44
C GLU A 87 18.22 3.06 1.16
N ALA A 88 17.23 2.33 0.63
CA ALA A 88 16.70 1.13 1.25
C ALA A 88 17.59 -0.09 0.98
N ILE A 89 17.80 -0.92 2.00
CA ILE A 89 18.52 -2.21 1.88
C ILE A 89 17.79 -3.16 0.90
N ALA A 90 16.46 -3.15 0.93
CA ALA A 90 15.60 -3.91 0.04
C ALA A 90 14.19 -3.30 0.01
N ALA A 91 13.44 -3.57 -1.06
CA ALA A 91 12.05 -3.14 -1.20
C ALA A 91 11.21 -4.15 -1.97
N ILE A 92 9.91 -4.15 -1.71
CA ILE A 92 8.87 -4.82 -2.50
C ILE A 92 7.85 -3.80 -2.96
N ASN A 93 7.05 -4.10 -3.98
CA ASN A 93 5.93 -3.25 -4.32
C ASN A 93 4.90 -3.24 -3.16
N GLY A 94 4.25 -2.09 -2.97
CA GLY A 94 3.29 -1.88 -1.89
C GLY A 94 1.83 -2.12 -2.32
N SER A 95 0.95 -1.22 -1.87
CA SER A 95 -0.49 -1.27 -2.11
C SER A 95 -0.88 -1.21 -3.58
N PHE A 96 -2.12 -1.62 -3.88
CA PHE A 96 -2.77 -1.28 -5.14
C PHE A 96 -2.82 0.23 -5.34
N PHE A 97 -2.78 0.66 -6.61
CA PHE A 97 -2.95 2.06 -7.00
C PHE A 97 -3.90 2.15 -8.20
N ALA A 98 -4.59 3.28 -8.31
CA ALA A 98 -5.52 3.55 -9.39
C ALA A 98 -4.75 3.93 -10.66
N THR A 99 -4.86 3.11 -11.69
CA THR A 99 -4.37 3.42 -13.05
C THR A 99 -5.43 4.09 -13.91
N LYS A 100 -6.71 3.92 -13.54
CA LYS A 100 -7.84 4.58 -14.17
C LYS A 100 -7.89 6.06 -13.74
N ASP A 101 -8.29 6.93 -14.65
CA ASP A 101 -8.39 8.39 -14.45
C ASP A 101 -7.04 9.12 -14.25
N ASN A 102 -5.90 8.44 -14.54
CA ASN A 102 -4.53 8.99 -14.57
C ASN A 102 -4.04 9.69 -13.29
N LEU A 103 -4.69 9.45 -12.15
CA LEU A 103 -4.27 10.04 -10.88
C LEU A 103 -3.26 9.18 -10.10
N ASN A 104 -3.02 7.91 -10.45
CA ASN A 104 -1.97 7.08 -9.84
C ASN A 104 -2.01 7.05 -8.29
N LEU A 105 -3.21 7.13 -7.72
CA LEU A 105 -3.38 7.23 -6.26
C LEU A 105 -3.38 5.85 -5.59
N PRO A 106 -2.79 5.71 -4.40
CA PRO A 106 -2.90 4.49 -3.62
C PRO A 106 -4.37 4.20 -3.25
N ILE A 107 -4.78 2.94 -3.38
CA ILE A 107 -6.14 2.49 -3.04
C ILE A 107 -6.14 1.95 -1.61
N GLY A 108 -6.81 2.68 -0.71
CA GLY A 108 -6.91 2.34 0.70
C GLY A 108 -6.39 3.48 1.58
N ASN A 109 -6.28 3.22 2.88
CA ASN A 109 -5.66 4.16 3.79
C ASN A 109 -4.13 4.04 3.69
N LEU A 110 -3.44 5.16 3.53
CA LEU A 110 -1.98 5.24 3.55
C LEU A 110 -1.53 6.21 4.62
N ILE A 111 -0.73 5.73 5.56
CA ILE A 111 -0.14 6.51 6.64
C ILE A 111 1.38 6.32 6.55
N ILE A 112 2.11 7.42 6.49
CA ILE A 112 3.59 7.45 6.52
C ILE A 112 3.99 8.50 7.55
N ASN A 113 4.93 8.16 8.45
CA ASN A 113 5.42 9.06 9.50
C ASN A 113 4.28 9.74 10.29
N LYS A 114 3.29 8.95 10.70
CA LYS A 114 2.08 9.39 11.44
C LYS A 114 1.20 10.41 10.67
N LYS A 115 1.50 10.69 9.40
CA LYS A 115 0.70 11.54 8.50
C LYS A 115 -0.22 10.67 7.65
N LEU A 116 -1.53 10.93 7.72
CA LEU A 116 -2.53 10.29 6.88
C LEU A 116 -2.52 10.91 5.48
N LEU A 117 -1.89 10.24 4.53
CA LEU A 117 -1.69 10.74 3.17
C LEU A 117 -2.85 10.40 2.24
N SER A 118 -3.47 9.26 2.43
CA SER A 118 -4.67 8.86 1.70
C SER A 118 -5.69 8.30 2.67
N LYS A 119 -6.93 8.75 2.56
CA LYS A 119 -8.06 8.22 3.33
C LYS A 119 -9.10 7.70 2.35
N SER A 120 -9.47 6.43 2.52
CA SER A 120 -10.51 5.76 1.77
C SER A 120 -11.59 5.20 2.70
N MET A 121 -12.83 5.15 2.22
CA MET A 121 -13.96 4.49 2.92
C MET A 121 -14.01 2.98 2.64
N LEU A 122 -13.04 2.45 1.88
CA LEU A 122 -12.94 1.02 1.61
C LEU A 122 -12.55 0.24 2.87
N ASN A 123 -13.34 -0.78 3.21
CA ASN A 123 -13.03 -1.70 4.30
C ASN A 123 -12.02 -2.76 3.82
N ARG A 124 -10.74 -2.39 3.82
CA ARG A 124 -9.64 -3.28 3.41
C ARG A 124 -8.68 -3.55 4.55
N THR A 125 -8.13 -4.76 4.56
CA THR A 125 -7.02 -5.12 5.43
C THR A 125 -5.81 -4.26 5.10
N ALA A 126 -5.14 -3.79 6.15
CA ALA A 126 -3.86 -3.09 6.09
C ALA A 126 -2.86 -3.78 7.02
N VAL A 127 -1.59 -3.57 6.74
CA VAL A 127 -0.48 -3.84 7.64
C VAL A 127 0.02 -2.51 8.22
N GLY A 128 0.31 -2.49 9.52
CA GLY A 128 0.90 -1.36 10.20
C GLY A 128 2.17 -1.79 10.94
N PHE A 129 3.13 -0.88 11.02
CA PHE A 129 4.36 -1.03 11.78
C PHE A 129 4.39 0.07 12.83
N THR A 130 4.50 -0.30 14.10
CA THR A 130 4.54 0.64 15.22
C THR A 130 5.97 1.08 15.52
N ASP A 131 6.13 2.18 16.27
CA ASP A 131 7.44 2.68 16.69
C ASP A 131 8.20 1.64 17.55
N ASP A 132 7.49 0.75 18.28
CA ASP A 132 8.05 -0.38 19.03
C ASP A 132 8.22 -1.66 18.19
N LYS A 133 8.25 -1.52 16.86
CA LYS A 133 8.53 -2.57 15.86
C LYS A 133 7.55 -3.76 15.88
N LYS A 134 6.34 -3.56 16.36
CA LYS A 134 5.26 -4.54 16.24
C LYS A 134 4.60 -4.43 14.88
N ILE A 135 4.25 -5.59 14.33
CA ILE A 135 3.46 -5.69 13.10
C ILE A 135 2.00 -5.88 13.50
N MET A 136 1.12 -5.05 12.96
CA MET A 136 -0.31 -5.12 13.16
C MET A 136 -1.02 -5.41 11.84
N PHE A 137 -2.03 -6.28 11.88
CA PHE A 137 -2.93 -6.52 10.76
C PHE A 137 -4.35 -6.19 11.19
N GLY A 138 -5.10 -5.51 10.33
CA GLY A 138 -6.48 -5.18 10.64
C GLY A 138 -7.14 -4.33 9.58
N ILE A 139 -8.38 -3.91 9.84
CA ILE A 139 -9.16 -3.05 8.95
C ILE A 139 -9.27 -1.67 9.61
N PRO A 140 -8.38 -0.72 9.30
CA PRO A 140 -8.35 0.58 9.97
C PRO A 140 -9.60 1.41 9.59
N LYS A 141 -10.38 1.80 10.60
CA LYS A 141 -11.54 2.69 10.45
C LYS A 141 -11.14 4.11 10.83
N VAL A 142 -10.92 4.95 9.83
CA VAL A 142 -10.52 6.36 10.04
C VAL A 142 -11.74 7.27 9.90
N LYS A 143 -12.02 8.07 10.94
CA LYS A 143 -13.02 9.15 10.91
C LYS A 143 -12.31 10.48 11.18
N GLY A 144 -12.69 11.51 10.44
CA GLY A 144 -12.14 12.86 10.58
C GLY A 144 -13.23 13.90 10.36
N TYR A 145 -13.03 15.09 10.92
CA TYR A 145 -13.99 16.18 10.85
C TYR A 145 -13.27 17.50 10.64
N VAL A 146 -13.83 18.38 9.81
CA VAL A 146 -13.50 19.80 9.82
C VAL A 146 -14.41 20.46 10.84
N ILE A 147 -13.82 21.17 11.82
CA ILE A 147 -14.58 21.86 12.87
C ILE A 147 -14.42 23.37 12.69
N ASN A 148 -15.54 24.09 12.55
CA ASN A 148 -15.53 25.53 12.62
C ASN A 148 -15.36 25.97 14.08
N LYS A 149 -14.20 26.56 14.41
CA LYS A 149 -13.87 26.97 15.78
C LYS A 149 -14.85 28.00 16.37
N ARG A 150 -15.53 28.82 15.55
CA ARG A 150 -16.45 29.89 16.01
C ARG A 150 -17.81 29.37 16.46
N ASN A 151 -18.42 28.47 15.68
CA ASN A 151 -19.79 27.99 15.94
C ASN A 151 -19.87 26.50 16.26
N ARG A 152 -18.73 25.81 16.35
CA ARG A 152 -18.58 24.38 16.67
C ARG A 152 -19.28 23.42 15.69
N LYS A 153 -19.80 23.91 14.56
CA LYS A 153 -20.34 23.05 13.51
C LYS A 153 -19.21 22.24 12.87
N SER A 154 -19.49 20.99 12.57
CA SER A 154 -18.53 20.06 11.99
C SER A 154 -19.03 19.44 10.69
N ILE A 155 -18.12 19.18 9.77
CA ILE A 155 -18.37 18.43 8.53
C ILE A 155 -17.48 17.19 8.53
N VAL A 156 -18.04 16.05 8.16
CA VAL A 156 -17.29 14.78 8.05
C VAL A 156 -16.32 14.85 6.88
N ILE A 157 -15.07 14.43 7.12
CA ILE A 157 -14.07 14.23 6.07
C ILE A 157 -14.27 12.84 5.47
N TRP A 158 -14.71 12.81 4.21
CA TRP A 158 -14.92 11.57 3.46
C TRP A 158 -13.60 10.98 2.98
N GLY A 159 -12.69 11.82 2.47
CA GLY A 159 -11.39 11.42 1.97
C GLY A 159 -10.30 12.47 2.16
N ILE A 160 -9.06 12.04 1.98
CA ILE A 160 -7.87 12.88 1.97
C ILE A 160 -7.11 12.50 0.70
N ASN A 161 -6.73 13.50 -0.10
CA ASN A 161 -5.99 13.35 -1.35
C ASN A 161 -6.61 12.32 -2.29
N SER A 162 -7.94 12.31 -2.37
CA SER A 162 -8.73 11.42 -3.21
C SER A 162 -9.56 12.22 -4.21
N PRO A 163 -10.06 11.61 -5.31
CA PRO A 163 -11.03 12.29 -6.17
C PRO A 163 -12.28 12.67 -5.37
N ARG A 164 -12.79 13.89 -5.55
CA ARG A 164 -14.05 14.36 -4.94
C ARG A 164 -15.25 13.86 -5.74
N ARG A 165 -16.16 13.14 -5.08
CA ARG A 165 -17.46 12.75 -5.66
C ARG A 165 -18.58 13.69 -5.22
N GLN A 166 -19.78 13.41 -5.70
CA GLN A 166 -21.00 14.07 -5.25
C GLN A 166 -21.19 13.85 -3.74
N ASP A 167 -21.63 14.90 -3.05
CA ASP A 167 -21.94 14.96 -1.61
C ASP A 167 -20.79 14.60 -0.66
N GLU A 168 -19.55 14.66 -1.16
CA GLU A 168 -18.33 14.41 -0.38
C GLU A 168 -17.61 15.69 0.05
N THR A 169 -16.88 15.56 1.16
CA THR A 169 -15.89 16.54 1.62
C THR A 169 -14.51 15.91 1.61
N ILE A 170 -13.61 16.46 0.80
CA ILE A 170 -12.24 15.98 0.63
C ILE A 170 -11.25 17.03 1.12
N ILE A 171 -10.21 16.58 1.82
CA ILE A 171 -9.05 17.42 2.14
C ILE A 171 -7.93 17.15 1.12
N TYR A 172 -7.41 18.21 0.51
CA TYR A 172 -6.24 18.13 -0.35
C TYR A 172 -5.03 18.80 0.32
N THR A 173 -3.93 18.08 0.40
CA THR A 173 -2.64 18.55 0.93
C THR A 173 -1.58 18.58 -0.18
N GLU A 174 -0.43 19.15 0.10
CA GLU A 174 0.64 19.35 -0.89
C GLU A 174 1.16 18.04 -1.51
N GLU A 175 1.01 16.89 -0.82
CA GLU A 175 1.36 15.59 -1.37
C GLU A 175 0.53 15.20 -2.60
N PHE A 176 -0.68 15.73 -2.75
CA PHE A 176 -1.54 15.47 -3.90
C PHE A 176 -1.04 16.13 -5.18
N GLY A 177 -0.40 17.31 -5.05
CA GLY A 177 0.05 18.14 -6.15
C GLY A 177 -0.22 19.63 -5.90
N ASP A 178 -0.04 20.45 -6.94
CA ASP A 178 -0.15 21.92 -6.82
C ASP A 178 -1.61 22.42 -6.80
N ASN A 179 -2.55 21.63 -7.33
CA ASN A 179 -3.98 21.96 -7.40
C ASN A 179 -4.85 20.75 -7.05
N THR A 180 -6.09 21.01 -6.60
CA THR A 180 -7.05 19.96 -6.23
C THR A 180 -7.56 19.13 -7.41
N LYS A 181 -7.41 19.62 -8.66
CA LYS A 181 -7.88 18.96 -9.90
C LYS A 181 -9.38 18.66 -9.90
N THR A 182 -10.16 19.31 -9.05
CA THR A 182 -11.62 19.10 -8.96
C THR A 182 -12.37 19.91 -10.02
N ASN A 183 -13.57 19.45 -10.38
CA ASN A 183 -14.46 20.17 -11.29
C ASN A 183 -15.12 21.40 -10.63
N LYS A 184 -15.86 22.18 -11.43
CA LYS A 184 -16.56 23.40 -11.00
C LYS A 184 -17.81 23.20 -10.13
N TRP A 185 -18.24 21.96 -9.90
CA TRP A 185 -19.48 21.64 -9.17
C TRP A 185 -19.28 21.58 -7.64
N GLY A 186 -18.25 22.24 -7.12
CA GLY A 186 -17.95 22.27 -5.70
C GLY A 186 -17.35 23.57 -5.24
N LYS A 187 -17.48 23.82 -3.94
CA LYS A 187 -16.86 24.97 -3.26
C LYS A 187 -15.57 24.52 -2.60
N GLU A 188 -14.56 25.37 -2.62
CA GLU A 188 -13.26 25.08 -2.03
C GLU A 188 -12.86 26.18 -1.05
N ILE A 189 -12.30 25.79 0.09
CA ILE A 189 -11.80 26.69 1.13
C ILE A 189 -10.31 26.41 1.28
N VAL A 190 -9.49 27.41 0.99
CA VAL A 190 -8.04 27.32 1.10
C VAL A 190 -7.63 27.78 2.50
N VAL A 191 -6.87 26.92 3.20
CA VAL A 191 -6.44 27.12 4.58
C VAL A 191 -4.92 27.12 4.64
N ASP A 192 -4.35 28.12 5.29
CA ASP A 192 -2.90 28.23 5.48
C ASP A 192 -2.38 27.34 6.62
N LYS A 193 -1.05 27.38 6.83
CA LYS A 193 -0.37 26.63 7.89
C LYS A 193 -0.78 26.98 9.33
N ASN A 194 -1.51 28.09 9.52
CA ASN A 194 -1.96 28.57 10.82
C ASN A 194 -3.46 28.33 11.04
N ASP A 195 -4.06 27.41 10.29
CA ASP A 195 -5.50 27.13 10.25
C ASP A 195 -6.37 28.33 9.84
N LYS A 196 -5.83 29.32 9.12
CA LYS A 196 -6.59 30.50 8.68
C LYS A 196 -7.12 30.30 7.26
N VAL A 197 -8.40 30.60 7.07
CA VAL A 197 -9.00 30.65 5.73
C VAL A 197 -8.43 31.86 5.00
N ILE A 198 -7.72 31.60 3.90
CA ILE A 198 -7.07 32.64 3.08
C ILE A 198 -7.78 32.87 1.75
N LYS A 199 -8.55 31.90 1.26
CA LYS A 199 -9.31 32.03 0.02
C LYS A 199 -10.52 31.11 0.01
N LYS A 200 -11.58 31.54 -0.67
CA LYS A 200 -12.71 30.70 -1.08
C LYS A 200 -12.75 30.66 -2.61
N GLY A 201 -13.05 29.51 -3.18
CA GLY A 201 -13.03 29.29 -4.62
C GLY A 201 -14.02 28.23 -5.08
N ILE A 202 -14.02 27.97 -6.38
CA ILE A 202 -14.85 26.96 -7.04
C ILE A 202 -13.92 26.07 -7.85
N GLY A 203 -13.75 24.83 -7.39
CA GLY A 203 -12.92 23.82 -8.05
C GLY A 203 -11.44 24.19 -8.25
N ASN A 204 -10.62 23.17 -8.50
CA ASN A 204 -9.22 23.28 -8.95
C ASN A 204 -8.34 24.33 -8.22
N SER A 205 -8.57 24.58 -6.93
CA SER A 205 -7.82 25.58 -6.17
C SER A 205 -6.36 25.18 -6.05
N LYS A 206 -5.48 26.19 -6.03
CA LYS A 206 -4.07 25.99 -5.69
C LYS A 206 -3.96 25.53 -4.23
N ILE A 207 -3.21 24.46 -4.00
CA ILE A 207 -2.94 23.92 -2.68
C ILE A 207 -1.77 24.71 -2.06
N PRO A 208 -1.94 25.32 -0.88
CA PRO A 208 -0.89 26.12 -0.26
C PRO A 208 0.16 25.22 0.39
N LYS A 209 1.43 25.64 0.35
CA LYS A 209 2.52 24.96 1.07
C LYS A 209 2.22 24.91 2.57
N ASN A 210 2.43 23.75 3.20
CA ASN A 210 2.14 23.52 4.62
C ASN A 210 0.68 23.82 5.05
N GLY A 211 -0.24 23.97 4.10
CA GLY A 211 -1.66 24.15 4.35
C GLY A 211 -2.47 23.09 3.63
N PHE A 212 -3.76 23.37 3.41
CA PHE A 212 -4.65 22.43 2.75
C PHE A 212 -5.84 23.12 2.10
N VAL A 213 -6.56 22.40 1.26
CA VAL A 213 -7.84 22.82 0.69
C VAL A 213 -8.94 21.88 1.18
N ILE A 214 -10.02 22.47 1.69
CA ILE A 214 -11.27 21.76 1.99
C ILE A 214 -12.16 21.87 0.75
N SER A 215 -12.43 20.76 0.09
CA SER A 215 -13.25 20.70 -1.12
C SER A 215 -14.60 20.05 -0.82
N LEU A 216 -15.69 20.77 -1.10
CA LEU A 216 -17.07 20.45 -0.72
C LEU A 216 -17.93 20.24 -1.97
N HIS A 217 -18.72 19.16 -2.03
CA HIS A 217 -19.80 18.96 -2.99
C HIS A 217 -21.15 18.80 -2.27
N GLY A 218 -22.25 19.22 -2.86
CA GLY A 218 -23.60 18.88 -2.39
C GLY A 218 -24.20 19.84 -1.35
N TRP A 219 -23.66 21.06 -1.25
CA TRP A 219 -24.03 22.07 -0.24
C TRP A 219 -24.29 23.45 -0.85
#